data_AF-A0A948RN22-F1
#
_entry.id   AF-A0A948RN22-F1
#
_cell.length_a   1.000
_cell.length_b   1.000
_cell.length_c   1.000
_cell.angle_alpha   90.00
_cell.angle_beta   90.00
_cell.angle_gamma   90.00
#
_symmetry.space_group_name_H-M   'P 1'
#
loop_
_entity.id
_entity.type
_entity.pdbx_description
1 polymer ?
#
loop_
_entity_poly.entity_id
_entity_poly.type
_entity_poly.pdbx_seq_one_letter_code
_entity_poly.pdbx_strand_id
1 'polypeptide(L)' 'MDRQIKLLTPEDVATRLAIPPALVRNLIEQGTIPAMLIDGSYLTSELQLACFQQSHPNLLKAAV' A
#
# COMPACT_ATOMS: atom_id res chain seq x y z
N MET A 1 6.19 -3.10 -24.28
CA MET A 1 5.96 -1.99 -23.33
C MET A 1 6.21 -2.54 -21.95
N ASP A 2 7.43 -2.42 -21.45
CA ASP A 2 7.81 -2.84 -20.10
C ASP A 2 6.98 -2.08 -19.08
N ARG A 3 5.96 -2.74 -18.53
CA ARG A 3 5.32 -2.28 -17.29
C ARG A 3 6.37 -2.47 -16.19
N GLN A 4 7.21 -1.45 -15.95
CA GLN A 4 8.01 -1.40 -14.74
C GLN A 4 7.04 -1.54 -13.55
N ILE A 5 7.10 -2.69 -12.88
CA ILE A 5 6.36 -2.90 -11.64
C ILE A 5 7.04 -2.02 -10.61
N LYS A 6 6.50 -0.83 -10.40
CA LYS A 6 7.02 0.11 -9.40
C LYS A 6 6.66 -0.43 -8.02
N LEU A 7 7.67 -0.95 -7.33
CA LEU A 7 7.56 -1.37 -5.94
C LEU A 7 7.70 -0.15 -5.04
N LEU A 8 6.78 -0.02 -4.10
CA LEU A 8 6.68 1.06 -3.14
C LEU A 8 6.96 0.51 -1.76
N THR A 9 7.71 1.27 -0.96
CA THR A 9 7.92 0.92 0.45
C THR A 9 6.66 1.21 1.27
N PRO A 10 6.55 0.71 2.51
CA PRO A 10 5.40 1.01 3.36
C PRO A 10 5.30 2.52 3.66
N GLU A 11 6.41 3.24 3.62
CA GLU A 11 6.50 4.69 3.82
C GLU A 11 5.94 5.47 2.62
N ASP A 12 6.26 5.02 1.40
CA ASP A 12 5.65 5.55 0.18
C ASP A 12 4.14 5.31 0.16
N VAL A 13 3.72 4.08 0.52
CA VAL A 13 2.31 3.70 0.62
C VAL A 13 1.59 4.58 1.65
N ALA A 14 2.19 4.80 2.82
CA ALA A 14 1.66 5.67 3.87
C ALA A 14 1.45 7.10 3.35
N THR A 15 2.42 7.64 2.62
CA THR A 15 2.35 8.97 2.02
C THR A 15 1.24 9.05 0.97
N ARG A 16 1.11 8.04 0.09
CA ARG A 16 0.07 8.04 -0.96
C ARG A 16 -1.34 7.84 -0.42
N LEU A 17 -1.48 7.09 0.66
CA LEU A 17 -2.74 6.86 1.34
C LEU A 17 -3.03 7.93 2.41
N ALA A 18 -2.10 8.86 2.66
CA ALA A 18 -2.20 9.86 3.72
C ALA A 18 -2.56 9.25 5.09
N ILE A 19 -2.02 8.08 5.41
CA ILE A 19 -2.23 7.37 6.67
C ILE A 19 -0.91 7.11 7.40
N PRO A 20 -0.93 6.84 8.72
CA PRO A 20 0.28 6.53 9.47
C PRO A 20 0.97 5.26 8.94
N PRO A 21 2.32 5.22 8.88
CA PRO A 21 3.07 4.01 8.49
C PRO A 21 2.77 2.79 9.37
N ALA A 22 2.46 3.04 10.66
CA ALA A 22 2.03 2.00 11.59
C ALA A 22 0.68 1.35 11.17
N LEU A 23 -0.25 2.16 10.65
CA LEU A 23 -1.52 1.66 10.12
C LEU A 23 -1.26 0.85 8.83
N VAL A 24 -0.39 1.34 7.94
CA VAL A 24 -0.01 0.61 6.72
C VAL A 24 0.56 -0.76 7.06
N ARG A 25 1.49 -0.85 8.02
CA ARG A 25 2.01 -2.15 8.49
C ARG A 25 0.90 -3.06 9.01
N ASN A 26 0.02 -2.55 9.86
CA ASN A 26 -1.09 -3.33 10.38
C ASN A 26 -2.01 -3.83 9.26
N LEU A 27 -2.31 -2.99 8.25
CA LEU A 27 -3.09 -3.40 7.07
C LEU A 27 -2.38 -4.45 6.21
N ILE A 28 -1.05 -4.37 6.11
CA ILE A 28 -0.24 -5.39 5.43
C ILE A 28 -0.27 -6.70 6.22
N GLU A 29 -0.07 -6.65 7.54
CA GLU A 29 -0.11 -7.82 8.43
C GLU A 29 -1.50 -8.47 8.48
N GLN A 30 -2.56 -7.68 8.38
CA GLN A 30 -3.94 -8.15 8.24
C GLN A 30 -4.26 -8.68 6.84
N GLY A 31 -3.32 -8.61 5.89
CA GLY A 31 -3.53 -9.05 4.50
C GLY A 31 -4.46 -8.15 3.69
N THR A 32 -4.75 -6.95 4.18
CA THR A 32 -5.63 -5.95 3.54
C THR A 32 -4.92 -5.18 2.43
N ILE A 33 -3.68 -4.76 2.69
CA ILE A 33 -2.80 -4.21 1.64
C ILE A 33 -1.92 -5.33 1.12
N PRO A 34 -1.97 -5.65 -0.19
CA PRO A 34 -1.07 -6.62 -0.77
C PRO A 34 0.37 -6.10 -0.70
N ALA A 35 1.23 -6.80 0.01
CA ALA A 35 2.66 -6.54 0.05
C ALA A 35 3.43 -7.85 -0.12
N MET A 36 4.60 -7.76 -0.71
CA MET A 36 5.55 -8.85 -0.85
C MET A 36 6.71 -8.59 0.08
N LEU A 37 7.10 -9.60 0.85
CA LEU A 37 8.32 -9.54 1.64
C LEU A 37 9.50 -9.90 0.74
N ILE A 38 10.32 -8.91 0.41
CA ILE A 38 11.49 -9.06 -0.46
C ILE A 38 12.70 -8.56 0.33
N ASP A 39 13.70 -9.43 0.52
CA ASP A 39 14.91 -9.14 1.31
C ASP A 39 14.62 -8.57 2.72
N GLY A 40 13.56 -9.07 3.37
CA GLY A 40 13.14 -8.63 4.71
C GLY A 40 12.40 -7.29 4.75
N SER A 41 12.13 -6.68 3.58
CA SER A 41 11.35 -5.44 3.46
C SER A 41 10.00 -5.71 2.80
N TYR A 42 8.93 -5.14 3.37
CA TYR A 42 7.61 -5.18 2.75
C TYR A 42 7.54 -4.20 1.60
N LEU A 43 7.27 -4.70 0.39
CA LEU A 43 7.13 -3.91 -0.82
C LEU A 43 5.76 -4.12 -1.43
N THR A 44 5.05 -3.04 -1.71
CA THR A 44 3.74 -3.06 -2.35
C THR A 44 3.87 -2.57 -3.79
N SER A 45 3.30 -3.31 -4.74
CA SER A 45 3.26 -2.84 -6.12
C SER A 45 2.30 -1.67 -6.27
N GLU A 46 2.67 -0.66 -7.04
CA GLU A 46 1.78 0.47 -7.37
C GLU A 46 0.43 0.01 -7.94
N LEU A 47 0.42 -1.09 -8.71
CA LEU A 47 -0.80 -1.66 -9.27
C LEU A 47 -1.70 -2.28 -8.19
N GLN A 48 -1.10 -2.96 -7.20
CA GLN A 48 -1.83 -3.51 -6.06
C GLN A 48 -2.40 -2.39 -5.18
N LEU A 49 -1.61 -1.34 -4.95
CA LEU A 49 -2.06 -0.16 -4.23
C LEU A 49 -3.22 0.54 -4.94
N ALA A 50 -3.15 0.68 -6.27
CA ALA A 50 -4.22 1.29 -7.05
C ALA A 50 -5.53 0.45 -6.98
N CYS A 51 -5.43 -0.88 -7.09
CA CYS A 51 -6.58 -1.77 -6.88
C CYS A 51 -7.14 -1.64 -5.47
N PHE A 52 -6.29 -1.53 -4.44
CA PHE A 52 -6.72 -1.33 -3.07
C PHE A 52 -7.47 0.00 -2.90
N GLN A 53 -6.94 1.10 -3.45
CA GLN A 53 -7.60 2.42 -3.41
C GLN A 53 -8.95 2.42 -4.13
N GLN A 54 -9.06 1.71 -5.25
CA GLN A 54 -10.32 1.56 -5.98
C GLN A 54 -11.36 0.72 -5.21
N SER A 55 -10.93 -0.31 -4.49
CA SER A 55 -11.82 -1.15 -3.68
C SER A 55 -12.21 -0.50 -2.35
N HIS A 56 -11.38 0.41 -1.81
CA HIS A 56 -11.62 1.06 -0.52
C HIS A 56 -11.61 2.60 -0.57
N PRO A 57 -12.43 3.24 -1.43
CA PRO A 57 -12.44 4.70 -1.58
C PRO A 57 -12.93 5.42 -0.30
N ASN A 58 -13.66 4.72 0.58
CA ASN A 58 -14.21 5.30 1.81
C ASN A 58 -13.23 5.32 3.00
N LEU A 59 -12.21 4.46 3.02
CA LEU A 59 -11.21 4.48 4.10
C LEU A 59 -10.34 5.74 4.07
N LEU A 60 -10.11 6.28 2.87
CA LEU A 60 -9.35 7.53 2.67
C LEU A 60 -10.18 8.78 2.99
N LYS A 61 -11.51 8.70 2.89
CA LYS A 61 -12.42 9.81 3.19
C LYS A 61 -12.66 10.03 4.68
N ALA A 62 -12.45 9.01 5.51
CA ALA A 62 -12.69 9.06 6.94
C ALA A 62 -11.51 9.63 7.75
N ALA A 63 -10.35 9.85 7.11
CA ALA A 63 -9.13 10.35 7.75
C ALA A 63 -8.84 11.84 7.44
N VAL A 64 -9.76 12.53 6.76
CA VAL A 64 -9.71 13.99 6.46
C VAL A 64 -10.70 14.75 7.32
#